data_AF-A0A436SL22-F1
#
_entry.id   AF-A0A436SL22-F1
#
_cell.length_a   1.000
_cell.length_b   1.000
_cell.length_c   1.000
_cell.angle_alpha   90.00
_cell.angle_beta   90.00
_cell.angle_gamma   90.00
#
_symmetry.space_group_name_H-M   'P 1'
#
loop_
_entity.id
_entity.type
_entity.pdbx_description
1 polymer ?
#
loop_
_entity_poly.entity_id
_entity_poly.type
_entity_poly.pdbx_seq_one_letter_code
_entity_poly.pdbx_strand_id
1 'polypeptide(L)'
;MSRHQFVHELESTADHIADASRADLQVLLRRAALLLRNVGGINLDPRTDDALTSLAAEMGAAKPDLVETIVGEWLVANSYLPVHAVDEESTVDGNG
;
A
#
# COMPACT_ATOMS: atom_id res chain seq x y z
N MET A 1 7.50 -10.29 -14.65
CA MET A 1 8.54 -10.24 -13.59
C MET A 1 7.88 -9.67 -12.35
N SER A 2 8.00 -10.33 -11.20
CA SER A 2 7.45 -9.80 -9.94
C SER A 2 8.34 -8.66 -9.41
N ARG A 3 7.78 -7.78 -8.56
CA ARG A 3 8.56 -6.72 -7.89
C ARG A 3 9.76 -7.30 -7.14
N HIS A 4 9.59 -8.43 -6.47
CA HIS A 4 10.65 -9.10 -5.72
C HIS A 4 11.79 -9.57 -6.64
N GLN A 5 11.47 -10.16 -7.79
CA GLN A 5 12.48 -10.56 -8.78
C GLN A 5 13.28 -9.38 -9.31
N PHE A 6 12.62 -8.24 -9.54
CA PHE A 6 13.27 -7.02 -10.03
C PHE A 6 14.15 -6.36 -8.96
N VAL A 7 13.74 -6.38 -7.70
CA VAL A 7 14.58 -5.91 -6.57
C VAL A 7 15.84 -6.77 -6.46
N HIS A 8 15.72 -8.09 -6.53
CA HIS A 8 16.88 -8.98 -6.51
C HIS A 8 17.82 -8.74 -7.72
N GLU A 9 17.27 -8.46 -8.90
CA GLU A 9 18.08 -8.10 -10.09
C GLU A 9 18.85 -6.79 -9.85
N LEU A 10 18.22 -5.78 -9.24
CA LEU A 10 18.87 -4.52 -8.88
C LEU A 10 20.01 -4.73 -7.87
N GLU A 11 19.75 -5.48 -6.79
CA GLU A 11 20.75 -5.79 -5.75
C GLU A 11 21.92 -6.57 -6.34
N SER A 12 21.64 -7.65 -7.07
CA SER A 12 22.68 -8.47 -7.72
C SER A 12 23.52 -7.66 -8.71
N THR A 13 22.89 -6.77 -9.49
CA THR A 13 23.63 -5.91 -10.43
C THR A 13 24.46 -4.85 -9.69
N ALA A 14 23.97 -4.34 -8.55
CA ALA A 14 24.73 -3.41 -7.71
C ALA A 14 25.98 -4.07 -7.11
N ASP A 15 25.85 -5.31 -6.64
CA ASP A 15 26.97 -6.10 -6.10
C ASP A 15 28.05 -6.39 -7.17
N HIS A 16 27.66 -6.49 -8.44
CA HIS A 16 28.55 -6.80 -9.58
C HIS A 16 28.65 -5.63 -10.57
N ILE A 17 28.53 -4.39 -10.09
CA ILE A 17 28.41 -3.20 -10.97
C ILE A 17 29.62 -2.99 -11.88
N ALA A 18 30.81 -3.45 -11.47
CA ALA A 18 32.02 -3.37 -12.27
C ALA A 18 31.97 -4.24 -13.53
N ASP A 19 31.20 -5.34 -13.50
CA ASP A 19 31.02 -6.28 -14.61
C ASP A 19 29.83 -5.90 -15.51
N ALA A 20 28.98 -4.97 -15.06
CA ALA A 20 27.78 -4.56 -15.77
C ALA A 20 28.11 -3.60 -16.93
N SER A 21 27.54 -3.86 -18.11
CA SER A 21 27.69 -2.93 -19.23
C SER A 21 26.91 -1.63 -18.96
N ARG A 22 27.44 -0.50 -19.46
CA ARG A 22 26.75 0.79 -19.34
C ARG A 22 25.35 0.76 -19.95
N ALA A 23 25.15 0.00 -21.03
CA ALA A 23 23.84 -0.11 -21.70
C ALA A 23 22.84 -0.86 -20.81
N ASP A 24 23.27 -1.96 -20.18
CA ASP A 24 22.42 -2.76 -19.29
C ASP A 24 22.04 -1.97 -18.04
N LEU A 25 23.00 -1.25 -17.44
CA LEU A 25 22.74 -0.34 -16.33
C LEU A 25 21.71 0.74 -16.70
N GLN A 26 21.81 1.33 -17.90
CA GLN A 26 20.82 2.32 -18.35
C GLN A 26 19.41 1.73 -18.51
N VAL A 27 19.29 0.50 -19.00
CA VAL A 27 18.01 -0.18 -19.13
C VAL A 27 17.44 -0.50 -17.76
N LEU A 28 18.25 -1.05 -16.86
CA LEU A 28 17.85 -1.42 -15.50
C LEU A 28 17.38 -0.19 -14.71
N LEU A 29 18.12 0.91 -14.75
CA LEU A 29 17.76 2.16 -14.07
C LEU A 29 16.48 2.78 -14.63
N ARG A 30 16.25 2.73 -15.95
CA ARG A 30 14.98 3.20 -16.53
C ARG A 30 13.80 2.37 -16.05
N ARG A 31 13.95 1.05 -15.98
CA ARG A 31 12.91 0.15 -15.44
C ARG A 31 12.65 0.43 -13.97
N ALA A 32 13.70 0.66 -13.18
CA ALA A 32 13.57 1.02 -11.77
C ALA A 32 12.83 2.35 -11.60
N ALA A 33 13.20 3.38 -12.36
CA ALA A 33 12.52 4.67 -12.34
C ALA A 33 11.04 4.55 -12.71
N LEU A 34 10.68 3.74 -13.70
CA LEU A 34 9.29 3.49 -14.08
C LEU A 34 8.51 2.78 -12.97
N LEU A 35 9.11 1.78 -12.32
CA LEU A 35 8.48 1.08 -11.20
C LEU A 35 8.28 2.01 -10.00
N LEU A 36 9.30 2.79 -9.64
CA LEU A 36 9.26 3.74 -8.53
C LEU A 36 8.28 4.89 -8.78
N ARG A 37 8.18 5.40 -10.02
CA ARG A 37 7.19 6.44 -10.38
C ARG A 37 5.76 5.99 -10.12
N ASN A 38 5.50 4.69 -10.18
CA ASN A 38 4.19 4.10 -9.95
C ASN A 38 4.02 3.57 -8.52
N VAL A 39 5.00 3.76 -7.62
CA VAL A 39 4.81 3.51 -6.18
C VAL A 39 4.00 4.68 -5.62
N GLY A 40 2.70 4.66 -5.89
CA GLY A 40 1.72 5.51 -5.22
C GLY A 40 1.55 5.02 -3.79
N GLY A 41 2.27 5.63 -2.86
CA GLY A 41 2.17 5.35 -1.44
C GLY A 41 2.17 6.64 -0.64
N ILE A 42 1.43 6.65 0.46
CA ILE A 42 1.50 7.72 1.45
C ILE A 42 2.82 7.54 2.20
N ASN A 43 3.68 8.56 2.20
CA ASN A 43 4.87 8.55 3.03
C ASN A 43 4.44 8.94 4.45
N LEU A 44 4.61 8.00 5.38
CA LEU A 44 4.28 8.18 6.79
C LEU A 44 5.56 8.51 7.56
N ASP A 45 5.43 9.31 8.62
CA ASP A 45 6.53 9.47 9.58
C ASP A 45 6.98 8.09 10.10
N PRO A 46 8.30 7.83 10.25
CA PRO A 46 8.79 6.51 10.64
C PRO A 46 8.15 5.94 11.92
N ARG A 47 7.87 6.79 12.93
CA ARG A 47 7.24 6.32 14.17
C ARG A 47 5.81 5.89 13.93
N THR A 48 5.09 6.61 13.07
CA THR A 48 3.73 6.26 12.67
C THR A 48 3.72 4.98 11.84
N ASP A 49 4.66 4.81 10.91
CA ASP A 49 4.77 3.60 10.10
C ASP A 49 5.06 2.36 10.96
N ASP A 50 5.96 2.47 11.94
CA ASP A 50 6.29 1.38 12.88
C ASP A 50 5.10 1.01 13.75
N ALA A 51 4.36 2.01 14.25
CA ALA A 51 3.16 1.79 15.06
C ALA A 51 2.06 1.07 14.26
N LEU A 52 1.80 1.51 13.02
CA LEU A 52 0.83 0.87 12.14
C LEU A 52 1.27 -0.52 11.70
N THR A 53 2.57 -0.73 11.50
CA THR A 53 3.12 -2.06 11.19
C THR A 53 2.93 -3.02 12.36
N SER A 54 3.18 -2.56 13.59
CA SER A 54 2.99 -3.36 14.80
C SER A 54 1.52 -3.67 15.04
N LEU A 55 0.64 -2.69 14.86
CA LEU A 55 -0.81 -2.86 15.00
C LEU A 55 -1.37 -3.84 13.95
N ALA A 56 -0.94 -3.72 12.69
CA ALA A 56 -1.34 -4.66 11.64
C ALA A 56 -0.93 -6.10 11.97
N ALA A 57 0.28 -6.29 12.52
CA ALA A 57 0.76 -7.60 12.96
C ALA A 57 -0.07 -8.16 14.13
N GLU A 58 -0.41 -7.32 15.12
CA GLU A 58 -1.27 -7.70 16.24
C GLU A 58 -2.69 -8.10 15.78
N MET A 59 -3.23 -7.38 14.80
CA MET A 59 -4.55 -7.65 14.22
C MET A 59 -4.54 -8.79 13.18
N GLY A 60 -3.37 -9.33 12.82
CA GLY A 60 -3.24 -10.34 11.76
C GLY A 60 -3.69 -9.85 10.37
N ALA A 61 -3.62 -8.54 10.12
CA ALA A 61 -4.06 -7.90 8.89
C ALA A 61 -2.87 -7.39 8.06
N ALA A 62 -3.07 -7.18 6.76
CA ALA A 62 -2.08 -6.48 5.95
C ALA A 62 -2.10 -4.98 6.32
N LYS A 63 -0.92 -4.37 6.49
CA LYS A 63 -0.81 -2.93 6.80
C LYS A 63 -1.59 -2.02 5.84
N PRO A 64 -1.58 -2.25 4.50
CA PRO A 64 -2.37 -1.43 3.58
C PRO A 64 -3.88 -1.47 3.90
N ASP A 65 -4.42 -2.66 4.17
CA ASP A 65 -5.85 -2.86 4.47
C ASP A 65 -6.24 -2.20 5.79
N LEU A 66 -5.36 -2.30 6.80
CA LEU A 66 -5.53 -1.59 8.07
C LEU A 66 -5.56 -0.08 7.88
N VAL A 67 -4.61 0.47 7.11
CA VAL A 67 -4.55 1.91 6.83
C VAL A 67 -5.78 2.38 6.06
N GLU A 68 -6.22 1.62 5.06
CA GLU A 68 -7.44 1.91 4.30
C GLU A 68 -8.68 1.96 5.23
N THR A 69 -8.79 1.00 6.15
CA THR A 69 -9.88 0.94 7.13
C THR A 69 -9.84 2.14 8.08
N ILE A 70 -8.70 2.41 8.71
CA ILE A 70 -8.54 3.54 9.65
C ILE A 70 -8.87 4.87 8.96
N VAL A 71 -8.33 5.10 7.77
CA VAL A 71 -8.56 6.34 7.03
C VAL A 71 -10.02 6.45 6.58
N GLY A 72 -10.62 5.35 6.11
CA GLY A 72 -12.03 5.31 5.74
C GLY A 72 -12.96 5.65 6.91
N GLU A 73 -12.76 4.99 8.06
CA GLU A 73 -13.54 5.25 9.27
C GLU A 73 -13.35 6.69 9.77
N TRP A 74 -12.11 7.20 9.78
CA TRP A 74 -11.83 8.57 10.17
C TRP A 74 -12.53 9.58 9.25
N LEU A 75 -12.52 9.36 7.94
CA LEU A 75 -13.20 10.24 6.98
C LEU A 75 -14.72 10.23 7.16
N VAL A 76 -15.32 9.08 7.47
CA VAL A 76 -16.75 8.96 7.79
C VAL A 76 -17.08 9.67 9.10
N ALA A 77 -16.32 9.41 10.16
CA ALA A 77 -16.53 10.02 11.48
C ALA A 77 -16.42 11.55 11.45
N ASN A 78 -15.59 12.09 10.55
CA ASN A 78 -15.41 13.53 10.35
C ASN A 78 -16.28 14.11 9.21
N SER A 79 -17.27 13.36 8.71
CA SER A 79 -18.22 13.80 7.66
C SER A 79 -17.59 14.20 6.32
N TYR A 80 -16.37 13.74 6.04
CA TYR A 80 -15.73 13.89 4.73
C TYR A 80 -16.19 12.80 3.74
N LEU A 81 -16.66 11.66 4.25
CA LEU A 81 -17.36 10.63 3.49
C LEU A 81 -18.76 10.39 4.07
N PRO A 82 -19.76 10.09 3.23
CA PRO A 82 -21.09 9.75 3.72
C PRO A 82 -21.07 8.44 4.51
N VAL A 83 -21.78 8.40 5.64
CA VAL A 83 -22.04 7.14 6.36
C VAL A 83 -22.88 6.26 5.44
N HIS A 84 -22.34 5.11 5.04
CA HIS A 84 -23.18 4.07 4.43
C HIS A 84 -24.06 3.51 5.54
N ALA A 85 -25.30 4.03 5.65
CA ALA A 85 -26.32 3.43 6.47
C ALA A 85 -26.60 2.05 5.88
N VAL A 86 -26.07 1.00 6.50
CA VAL A 86 -26.53 -0.36 6.23
C VAL A 86 -27.96 -0.39 6.76
N ASP A 87 -28.91 -0.44 5.83
CA ASP A 87 -30.35 -0.45 6.11
C ASP A 87 -30.74 -1.83 6.70
N GLU A 88 -30.25 -2.11 7.90
CA GLU A 88 -30.67 -3.24 8.73
C GLU A 88 -31.91 -2.81 9.54
N GLU A 89 -33.04 -2.62 8.87
CA GLU A 89 -34.40 -2.95 9.36
C GLU A 89 -35.48 -2.30 8.46
N SER A 90 -35.76 -2.92 7.31
CA SER A 90 -37.08 -2.77 6.66
C SER A 90 -37.94 -4.01 6.97
N THR A 91 -38.27 -4.20 8.25
CA THR A 91 -39.42 -5.01 8.65
C THR A 91 -40.66 -4.11 8.68
N VAL A 92 -41.22 -3.80 7.50
CA VAL A 92 -42.56 -3.23 7.45
C VAL A 92 -43.56 -4.38 7.53
N ASP A 93 -43.92 -4.77 8.76
CA ASP A 93 -45.13 -5.55 9.01
C ASP A 93 -46.34 -4.62 8.85
N GLY A 94 -46.87 -4.57 7.63
CA GLY A 94 -48.13 -3.91 7.34
C GLY A 94 -49.30 -4.82 7.67
N ASN A 95 -49.89 -4.68 8.87
CA ASN A 95 -51.22 -5.18 9.17
C ASN A 95 -52.17 -4.00 9.42
N GLY A 96 -53.08 -3.77 8.47
CA GLY A 96 -54.16 -2.77 8.55
C GLY A 96 -55.02 -2.79 7.30
#